data_AF-A0A1A2ZE32-F1
#
_entry.id   AF-A0A1A2ZE32-F1
#
_cell.length_a   1.000
_cell.length_b   1.000
_cell.length_c   1.000
_cell.angle_alpha   90.00
_cell.angle_beta   90.00
_cell.angle_gamma   90.00
#
_symmetry.space_group_name_H-M   'P 1'
#
loop_
_entity.id
_entity.type
_entity.pdbx_description
1 polymer ?
#
loop_
_entity_poly.entity_id
_entity_poly.type
_entity_poly.pdbx_seq_one_letter_code
_entity_poly.pdbx_strand_id
1 'polypeptide(L)'
;MALALIAACVAYPPALADANYGPGSYSVPGQLPYGVYVARAEPGGSAAACSFSTWTSAGRFISSDDGTSLTAQIVAPVIGRFITHGCTPWIKVG
;
A
#
# COMPACT_ATOMS: atom_id res chain seq x y z
N MET A 1 35.22 -27.52 -6.37
CA MET A 1 34.34 -26.81 -5.42
C MET A 1 33.54 -25.79 -6.21
N ALA A 2 32.26 -26.06 -6.48
CA ALA A 2 31.38 -25.15 -7.21
C ALA A 2 30.37 -24.56 -6.22
N LEU A 3 30.44 -23.24 -6.00
CA LEU A 3 29.46 -22.52 -5.20
C LEU A 3 28.16 -22.41 -6.02
N ALA A 4 27.14 -23.15 -5.62
CA ALA A 4 25.78 -22.95 -6.11
C ALA A 4 25.20 -21.66 -5.48
N LEU A 5 24.96 -20.66 -6.30
CA LEU A 5 24.23 -19.43 -5.93
C LEU A 5 22.76 -19.81 -5.71
N ILE A 6 22.39 -20.06 -4.45
CA ILE A 6 20.99 -20.21 -4.05
C ILE A 6 20.38 -18.82 -4.09
N ALA A 7 19.75 -18.47 -5.22
CA ALA A 7 18.85 -17.35 -5.31
C ALA A 7 17.68 -17.60 -4.35
N ALA A 8 17.79 -17.08 -3.13
CA ALA A 8 16.67 -16.99 -2.20
C ALA A 8 15.66 -16.01 -2.79
N CYS A 9 14.78 -16.50 -3.68
CA CYS A 9 13.51 -15.85 -3.93
C CYS A 9 12.77 -15.85 -2.60
N VAL A 10 12.88 -14.74 -1.86
CA VAL A 10 11.97 -14.45 -0.76
C VAL A 10 10.59 -14.43 -1.38
N ALA A 11 9.86 -15.54 -1.24
CA ALA A 11 8.49 -15.68 -1.67
C ALA A 11 7.64 -14.72 -0.84
N TYR A 12 7.62 -13.45 -1.22
CA TYR A 12 6.56 -12.56 -0.82
C TYR A 12 5.29 -13.19 -1.41
N PRO A 13 4.32 -13.58 -0.57
CA PRO A 13 3.06 -14.09 -1.08
C PRO A 13 2.54 -13.03 -2.06
N PRO A 14 2.11 -13.44 -3.27
CA PRO A 14 1.59 -12.49 -4.25
C PRO A 14 0.49 -11.72 -3.55
N ALA A 15 0.66 -10.41 -3.49
CA ALA A 15 -0.32 -9.54 -2.91
C ALA A 15 -1.60 -9.70 -3.74
N LEU A 16 -2.57 -10.43 -3.18
CA LEU A 16 -3.78 -10.84 -3.87
C LEU A 16 -4.50 -9.57 -4.33
N ALA A 17 -4.99 -9.54 -5.57
CA ALA A 17 -5.78 -8.41 -6.07
C ALA A 17 -7.04 -8.15 -5.21
N ASP A 18 -7.51 -9.19 -4.50
CA ASP A 18 -8.62 -9.16 -3.54
C ASP A 18 -8.15 -8.97 -2.09
N ALA A 19 -6.90 -8.57 -1.87
CA ALA A 19 -6.38 -8.36 -0.53
C ALA A 19 -6.96 -7.09 0.10
N ASN A 20 -7.39 -7.26 1.35
CA ASN A 20 -7.79 -6.18 2.24
C ASN A 20 -6.56 -5.69 3.01
N TYR A 21 -6.12 -4.45 2.77
CA TYR A 21 -4.96 -3.87 3.43
C TYR A 21 -5.37 -3.02 4.63
N GLY A 22 -4.97 -3.46 5.83
CA GLY A 22 -5.20 -2.76 7.10
C GLY A 22 -4.34 -1.49 7.28
N PRO A 23 -4.37 -0.88 8.48
CA PRO A 23 -3.46 0.19 8.84
C PRO A 23 -2.03 -0.36 8.87
N GLY A 24 -1.06 0.39 8.34
CA GLY A 24 0.33 -0.06 8.32
C GLY A 24 1.19 0.60 7.26
N SER A 25 2.38 0.03 7.08
CA SER A 25 3.34 0.43 6.04
C SER A 25 3.57 -0.73 5.08
N TYR A 26 3.40 -0.46 3.80
CA TYR A 26 3.49 -1.44 2.72
C TYR A 26 4.55 -1.01 1.71
N SER A 27 5.44 -1.94 1.37
CA SER A 27 6.33 -1.79 0.22
C SER A 27 5.55 -1.98 -1.09
N VAL A 28 5.83 -1.12 -2.07
CA VAL A 28 5.18 -1.14 -3.39
C VAL A 28 6.25 -1.47 -4.45
N PRO A 29 6.02 -2.43 -5.37
CA PRO A 29 4.82 -3.27 -5.51
C PRO A 29 4.84 -4.57 -4.67
N GLY A 30 5.86 -4.78 -3.82
CA GLY A 30 6.12 -6.08 -3.19
C GLY A 30 5.01 -6.57 -2.26
N GLN A 31 4.55 -5.72 -1.34
CA GLN A 31 3.45 -6.04 -0.43
C GLN A 31 2.11 -5.47 -0.89
N LEU A 32 2.13 -4.31 -1.54
CA LEU A 32 0.94 -3.65 -2.09
C LEU A 32 1.19 -3.33 -3.58
N PRO A 33 0.44 -3.95 -4.52
CA PRO A 33 0.61 -3.73 -5.96
C PRO A 33 0.30 -2.30 -6.40
N TYR A 34 0.74 -1.94 -7.61
CA TYR A 34 0.28 -0.72 -8.25
C TYR A 34 -1.21 -0.83 -8.63
N GLY A 35 -1.95 0.27 -8.49
CA GLY A 35 -3.37 0.35 -8.82
C GLY A 35 -4.10 1.46 -8.07
N VAL A 36 -5.43 1.46 -8.22
CA VAL A 36 -6.31 2.34 -7.46
C VAL A 36 -6.84 1.58 -6.25
N TYR A 37 -6.79 2.20 -5.08
CA TYR A 37 -7.25 1.62 -3.83
C TYR A 37 -8.34 2.48 -3.23
N VAL A 38 -9.37 1.85 -2.68
CA VAL A 38 -10.45 2.53 -1.96
C VAL A 38 -10.53 2.01 -0.53
N ALA A 39 -10.51 2.91 0.43
CA ALA A 39 -10.79 2.63 1.82
C ALA A 39 -12.29 2.71 2.10
N ARG A 40 -12.79 1.85 2.99
CA ARG A 40 -14.12 2.01 3.58
C ARG A 40 -13.96 2.48 5.02
N ALA A 41 -14.62 3.59 5.37
CA ALA A 41 -14.83 3.92 6.77
C ALA A 41 -15.80 2.89 7.38
N GLU A 42 -15.47 2.36 8.56
CA GLU A 42 -16.40 1.49 9.28
C GLU A 42 -17.69 2.26 9.63
N PRO A 43 -18.87 1.60 9.62
CA PRO A 43 -20.12 2.23 10.06
C PRO A 43 -19.97 2.77 11.48
N GLY A 44 -20.11 4.09 11.66
CA GLY A 44 -19.94 4.77 12.96
C GLY A 44 -18.53 5.31 13.22
N GLY A 45 -17.56 5.05 12.35
CA GLY A 45 -16.24 5.68 12.36
C GLY A 45 -16.27 7.07 11.72
N SER A 46 -15.57 8.04 12.31
CA SER A 46 -15.40 9.35 11.68
C SER A 46 -14.46 9.23 10.47
N ALA A 47 -14.90 9.70 9.30
CA ALA A 47 -14.06 9.75 8.09
C ALA A 47 -12.77 10.58 8.28
N ALA A 48 -12.74 11.47 9.27
CA ALA A 48 -11.56 12.25 9.67
C ALA A 48 -10.39 11.41 10.20
N ALA A 49 -10.57 10.09 10.41
CA ALA A 49 -9.49 9.19 10.81
C ALA A 49 -8.76 8.54 9.63
N CYS A 50 -9.23 8.71 8.39
CA CYS A 50 -8.63 8.09 7.22
C CYS A 50 -7.44 8.92 6.76
N SER A 51 -6.22 8.42 6.92
CA SER A 51 -5.06 9.07 6.33
C SER A 51 -4.12 8.06 5.66
N PHE A 52 -3.46 8.52 4.60
CA PHE A 52 -2.39 7.81 3.94
C PHE A 52 -1.33 8.77 3.42
N SER A 53 -0.13 8.25 3.24
CA SER A 53 0.95 8.95 2.56
C SER A 53 1.71 8.00 1.64
N THR A 54 2.18 8.56 0.54
CA THR A 54 2.96 7.86 -0.48
C THR A 54 4.38 8.42 -0.51
N TRP A 55 5.33 7.51 -0.69
CA TRP A 55 6.75 7.83 -0.65
C TRP A 55 7.47 7.06 -1.76
N THR A 56 8.60 7.60 -2.21
CA THR A 56 9.53 6.85 -3.05
C THR A 56 10.16 5.72 -2.25
N SER A 57 10.75 4.73 -2.93
CA SER A 57 11.52 3.65 -2.28
C SER A 57 12.71 4.16 -1.46
N ALA A 58 13.25 5.33 -1.82
CA ALA A 58 14.31 6.03 -1.09
C ALA A 58 13.79 6.85 0.12
N GLY A 59 12.50 6.77 0.45
CA GLY A 59 11.92 7.47 1.60
C GLY A 59 11.67 8.96 1.38
N ARG A 60 11.56 9.42 0.13
CA ARG A 60 11.16 10.81 -0.16
C ARG A 60 9.64 10.90 -0.22
N PHE A 61 9.06 11.90 0.43
CA PHE A 61 7.62 12.16 0.40
C PHE A 61 7.16 12.50 -1.03
N ILE A 62 6.00 11.98 -1.43
CA ILE A 62 5.36 12.30 -2.71
C ILE A 62 4.04 13.03 -2.45
N SER A 63 3.10 12.39 -1.74
CA SER A 63 1.80 12.96 -1.42
C SER A 63 1.19 12.34 -0.17
N SER A 64 0.22 13.02 0.41
CA SER A 64 -0.69 12.50 1.42
C SER A 64 -2.12 12.83 1.03
N ASP A 65 -3.07 12.19 1.69
CA ASP A 65 -4.47 12.60 1.63
C ASP A 65 -4.71 13.98 2.27
N ASP A 66 -5.93 14.49 2.06
CA ASP A 66 -6.45 15.74 2.60
C ASP A 66 -7.28 15.56 3.89
N GLY A 67 -7.25 14.36 4.50
CA GLY A 67 -8.05 13.98 5.67
C GLY A 67 -9.45 13.47 5.34
N THR A 68 -9.83 13.43 4.06
CA THR A 68 -11.17 12.96 3.62
C THR A 68 -11.12 11.97 2.46
N SER A 69 -9.97 11.85 1.80
CA SER A 69 -9.78 10.99 0.64
C SER A 69 -9.83 9.51 1.03
N LEU A 70 -10.88 8.84 0.58
CA LEU A 70 -11.03 7.39 0.66
C LEU A 70 -10.45 6.66 -0.57
N THR A 71 -9.77 7.37 -1.47
CA THR A 71 -9.20 6.80 -2.69
C THR A 71 -7.72 7.17 -2.80
N ALA A 72 -6.88 6.18 -3.10
CA ALA A 72 -5.45 6.35 -3.29
C ALA A 72 -5.03 5.75 -4.64
N GLN A 73 -4.30 6.53 -5.45
CA GLN A 73 -3.73 6.05 -6.71
C GLN A 73 -2.24 5.73 -6.53
N ILE A 74 -1.90 4.44 -6.63
CA ILE A 74 -0.53 3.94 -6.45
C ILE A 74 0.09 3.71 -7.82
N VAL A 75 0.79 4.73 -8.32
CA VAL A 75 1.38 4.78 -9.67
C VAL A 75 2.82 4.26 -9.72
N ALA A 76 3.08 3.43 -10.73
CA ALA A 76 4.43 2.99 -11.07
C ALA A 76 5.19 4.08 -11.85
N PRO A 77 6.53 4.09 -11.80
CA PRO A 77 7.40 3.41 -10.84
C PRO A 77 7.69 4.28 -9.60
N VAL A 78 6.91 5.35 -9.39
CA VAL A 78 7.29 6.45 -8.48
C VAL A 78 7.04 6.10 -7.02
N ILE A 79 5.91 5.45 -6.72
CA ILE A 79 5.55 5.09 -5.35
C ILE A 79 6.20 3.76 -4.99
N GLY A 80 7.14 3.81 -4.04
CA GLY A 80 7.80 2.63 -3.48
C GLY A 80 7.32 2.25 -2.09
N ARG A 81 6.58 3.13 -1.41
CA ARG A 81 5.99 2.86 -0.09
C ARG A 81 4.66 3.57 0.09
N PHE A 82 3.69 2.84 0.64
CA PHE A 82 2.37 3.32 1.03
C PHE A 82 2.22 3.16 2.54
N ILE A 83 1.88 4.22 3.25
CA ILE A 83 1.62 4.20 4.69
C ILE A 83 0.18 4.65 4.90
N THR A 84 -0.59 3.91 5.70
CA THR A 84 -1.96 4.27 6.03
C THR A 84 -2.28 4.10 7.51
N HIS A 85 -3.13 4.99 8.00
CA HIS A 85 -3.67 5.01 9.35
C HIS A 85 -5.20 5.14 9.29
N GLY A 86 -5.87 4.46 10.21
CA GLY A 86 -7.32 4.54 10.37
C GLY A 86 -8.12 3.71 9.38
N CYS A 87 -9.00 4.35 8.61
CA CYS A 87 -10.07 3.72 7.84
C CYS A 87 -9.54 2.67 6.87
N THR A 88 -9.82 1.43 7.22
CA THR A 88 -9.35 0.23 6.55
C THR A 88 -10.50 -0.78 6.56
N PRO A 89 -10.48 -1.79 5.68
CA PRO A 89 -9.42 -2.11 4.73
C PRO A 89 -9.37 -1.19 3.50
N TRP A 90 -8.18 -1.00 2.96
CA TRP A 90 -7.97 -0.55 1.58
C TRP A 90 -8.11 -1.73 0.64
N ILE A 91 -8.89 -1.54 -0.42
CA ILE A 91 -9.24 -2.59 -1.38
C ILE A 91 -8.85 -2.08 -2.76
N LYS A 92 -8.15 -2.91 -3.53
CA LYS A 92 -7.80 -2.57 -4.90
C LYS A 92 -9.06 -2.58 -5.78
N VAL A 93 -9.30 -1.51 -6.51
CA VAL A 93 -10.39 -1.41 -7.50
C VAL A 93 -9.76 -1.32 -8.90
N GLY A 94 -9.64 -2.47 -9.57
CA GLY A 94 -9.03 -2.56 -10.91
C GLY A 94 -7.84 -3.51 -10.99
#